data_AF-A0A5C9C0Y0-F1
#
_entry.id   AF-A0A5C9C0Y0-F1
#
_cell.length_a   1.000
_cell.length_b   1.000
_cell.length_c   1.000
_cell.angle_alpha   90.00
_cell.angle_beta   90.00
_cell.angle_gamma   90.00
#
_symmetry.space_group_name_H-M   'P 1'
#
loop_
_entity.id
_entity.type
_entity.pdbx_description
1 polymer ?
#
loop_
_entity_poly.entity_id
_entity_poly.type
_entity_poly.pdbx_seq_one_letter_code
_entity_poly.pdbx_strand_id
1 'polypeptide(L)'
;MVDSFPVCSALLRPAADEVSRRIHRLGLAAQRTLFRHREEVVERQLDQERLAWTAMELFASACVLSRIDFELTEARLPSDEVDRRVKTAMYFLSASARRIDDELKGLNSNNDAQLRAAGTGL
;
A
#
# COMPACT_ATOMS: atom_id res chain seq x y z
N MET A 1 6.90 11.33 14.09
CA MET A 1 5.58 11.70 13.55
C MET A 1 5.70 11.59 12.04
N VAL A 2 4.84 10.81 11.39
CA VAL A 2 4.83 10.73 9.91
C VAL A 2 3.85 11.80 9.45
N ASP A 3 4.26 12.66 8.52
CA ASP A 3 3.36 13.65 7.98
C ASP A 3 2.16 12.95 7.30
N SER A 4 0.96 13.43 7.62
CA SER A 4 -0.26 12.87 7.04
C SER A 4 -0.32 13.21 5.54
N PHE A 5 -0.87 12.30 4.74
CA PHE A 5 -1.06 12.52 3.32
C PHE A 5 -1.99 13.73 3.14
N PRO A 6 -1.60 14.72 2.32
CA PRO A 6 -2.36 15.97 2.25
C PRO A 6 -3.72 15.71 1.62
N VAL A 7 -4.78 16.07 2.35
CA VAL A 7 -6.17 16.10 1.88
C VAL A 7 -6.84 17.37 2.38
N CYS A 8 -7.68 17.98 1.54
CA CYS A 8 -8.47 19.16 1.87
C CYS A 8 -9.76 18.78 2.64
N SER A 9 -10.39 17.67 2.25
CA SER A 9 -11.63 17.18 2.85
C SER A 9 -11.38 16.53 4.21
N ALA A 10 -12.04 17.06 5.24
CA ALA A 10 -11.97 16.50 6.59
C ALA A 10 -12.46 15.04 6.66
N LEU A 11 -13.37 14.65 5.77
CA LEU A 11 -13.92 13.28 5.69
C LEU A 11 -12.86 12.24 5.34
N LEU A 12 -11.81 12.64 4.61
CA LEU A 12 -10.77 11.73 4.12
C LEU A 12 -9.59 11.59 5.07
N ARG A 13 -9.50 12.41 6.12
CA ARG A 13 -8.38 12.41 7.08
C ARG A 13 -8.07 11.02 7.66
N PRO A 14 -9.05 10.22 8.12
CA PRO A 14 -8.75 8.89 8.66
C PRO A 14 -8.10 7.96 7.63
N ALA A 15 -8.51 8.05 6.37
CA ALA A 15 -7.95 7.25 5.29
C ALA A 15 -6.55 7.77 4.88
N ALA A 16 -6.35 9.08 4.86
CA ALA A 16 -5.06 9.71 4.61
C ALA A 16 -4.00 9.33 5.67
N ASP A 17 -4.38 9.38 6.95
CA ASP A 17 -3.51 8.94 8.06
C ASP A 17 -3.12 7.48 7.90
N GLU A 18 -4.06 6.64 7.48
CA GLU A 18 -3.83 5.22 7.32
C GLU A 18 -2.91 4.88 6.14
N VAL A 19 -3.01 5.63 5.04
CA VAL A 19 -2.04 5.57 3.94
C VAL A 19 -0.66 6.03 4.39
N SER A 20 -0.55 7.14 5.13
CA SER A 20 0.73 7.62 5.68
C SER A 20 1.39 6.60 6.61
N ARG A 21 0.61 5.95 7.49
CA ARG A 21 1.12 4.87 8.34
C ARG A 21 1.71 3.72 7.52
N ARG A 22 1.06 3.32 6.43
CA ARG A 22 1.56 2.25 5.56
C ARG A 22 2.76 2.67 4.73
N ILE A 23 2.83 3.91 4.25
CA ILE A 23 4.05 4.46 3.61
C ILE A 23 5.24 4.33 4.55
N HIS A 24 5.07 4.71 5.82
CA HIS A 24 6.13 4.56 6.81
C HIS A 24 6.50 3.08 7.06
N ARG A 25 5.51 2.19 7.16
CA ARG A 25 5.75 0.74 7.31
C ARG A 25 6.51 0.14 6.12
N LEU A 26 6.18 0.53 4.89
CA LEU A 26 6.93 0.14 3.70
C LEU A 26 8.38 0.63 3.79
N GLY A 27 8.60 1.89 4.16
CA GLY A 27 9.95 2.44 4.34
C GLY A 27 10.79 1.64 5.34
N LEU A 28 10.21 1.32 6.51
CA LEU A 28 10.87 0.48 7.51
C LEU A 28 11.12 -0.95 7.00
N ALA A 29 10.16 -1.54 6.28
CA ALA A 29 10.31 -2.87 5.73
C ALA A 29 11.44 -2.93 4.69
N ALA A 30 11.48 -1.98 3.76
CA ALA A 30 12.53 -1.85 2.77
C ALA A 30 13.91 -1.69 3.42
N GLN A 31 14.04 -0.80 4.41
CA GLN A 31 15.29 -0.62 5.17
C GLN A 31 15.73 -1.92 5.87
N ARG A 32 14.80 -2.63 6.52
CA ARG A 32 15.11 -3.91 7.19
C ARG A 32 15.57 -4.96 6.19
N THR A 33 14.92 -5.06 5.03
CA THR A 33 15.32 -5.98 3.95
C THR A 33 16.73 -5.65 3.44
N LEU A 34 17.02 -4.36 3.21
CA LEU A 34 18.36 -3.89 2.82
C LEU A 34 19.41 -4.22 3.89
N PHE A 35 19.14 -3.97 5.16
CA PHE A 35 20.09 -4.30 6.24
C PHE A 35 20.32 -5.81 6.38
N ARG A 36 19.27 -6.61 6.22
CA ARG A 36 19.34 -8.08 6.34
C ARG A 36 20.16 -8.71 5.21
N HIS A 37 19.95 -8.27 3.97
CA HIS A 37 20.54 -8.92 2.79
C HIS A 37 21.71 -8.16 2.16
N ARG A 38 21.90 -6.88 2.50
CA ARG A 38 22.96 -6.02 1.95
C ARG A 38 22.92 -6.04 0.42
N GLU A 39 24.07 -6.20 -0.24
CA GLU A 39 24.19 -6.25 -1.70
C GLU A 39 23.45 -7.43 -2.31
N GLU A 40 23.33 -8.55 -1.59
CA GLU A 40 22.59 -9.74 -2.07
C GLU A 40 21.08 -9.51 -2.17
N VAL A 41 20.56 -8.36 -1.70
CA VAL A 41 19.14 -8.02 -1.84
C VAL A 41 18.67 -8.11 -3.29
N VAL A 42 19.56 -7.84 -4.25
CA VAL A 42 19.31 -7.91 -5.71
C VAL A 42 18.85 -9.32 -6.14
N GLU A 43 19.30 -10.38 -5.45
CA GLU A 43 18.93 -11.77 -5.72
C GLU A 43 17.70 -12.24 -4.91
N ARG A 44 17.19 -11.41 -3.99
CA ARG A 44 16.02 -11.71 -3.16
C ARG A 44 14.72 -11.33 -3.89
N GLN A 45 14.51 -11.92 -5.06
CA GLN A 45 13.39 -11.59 -5.96
C GLN A 45 12.01 -11.68 -5.28
N LEU A 46 11.77 -12.68 -4.44
CA LEU A 46 10.50 -12.83 -3.72
C LEU A 46 10.27 -11.72 -2.68
N ASP A 47 11.33 -11.23 -2.01
CA ASP A 47 11.19 -10.09 -1.10
C ASP A 47 10.99 -8.79 -1.87
N GLN A 48 11.67 -8.63 -3.00
CA GLN A 48 11.47 -7.49 -3.90
C GLN A 48 10.05 -7.46 -4.47
N GLU A 49 9.49 -8.61 -4.86
CA GLU A 49 8.12 -8.73 -5.35
C GLU A 49 7.11 -8.19 -4.32
N ARG A 50 7.21 -8.62 -3.07
CA ARG A 50 6.33 -8.16 -1.98
C ARG A 50 6.45 -6.66 -1.71
N LEU A 51 7.68 -6.15 -1.70
CA LEU A 51 7.94 -4.71 -1.55
C LEU A 51 7.38 -3.91 -2.73
N ALA A 52 7.55 -4.41 -3.95
CA ALA A 52 7.03 -3.79 -5.17
C ALA A 52 5.49 -3.78 -5.16
N TRP A 53 4.84 -4.89 -4.82
CA TRP A 53 3.39 -4.96 -4.70
C TRP A 53 2.86 -3.96 -3.66
N THR A 54 3.50 -3.91 -2.49
CA THR A 54 3.16 -2.93 -1.45
C THR A 54 3.28 -1.50 -1.97
N ALA A 55 4.34 -1.19 -2.72
CA ALA A 55 4.54 0.14 -3.30
C ALA A 55 3.46 0.49 -4.34
N MET A 56 3.07 -0.46 -5.19
CA MET A 56 2.00 -0.26 -6.18
C MET A 56 0.65 0.01 -5.52
N GLU A 57 0.29 -0.76 -4.49
CA GLU A 57 -0.95 -0.58 -3.72
C GLU A 57 -1.00 0.78 -3.03
N LEU A 58 0.11 1.22 -2.45
CA LEU A 58 0.24 2.54 -1.84
C LEU A 58 0.11 3.67 -2.86
N PHE A 59 0.76 3.53 -4.02
CA PHE A 59 0.66 4.51 -5.09
C PHE A 59 -0.79 4.63 -5.60
N ALA A 60 -1.44 3.50 -5.86
CA ALA A 60 -2.84 3.47 -6.26
C ALA A 60 -3.76 4.10 -5.19
N SER A 61 -3.51 3.80 -3.90
CA SER A 61 -4.25 4.41 -2.78
C SER A 61 -4.08 5.93 -2.72
N ALA A 62 -2.87 6.44 -2.93
CA ALA A 62 -2.61 7.88 -3.00
C ALA A 62 -3.35 8.54 -4.17
N CYS A 63 -3.37 7.90 -5.36
CA CYS A 63 -4.13 8.40 -6.51
C CYS A 63 -5.64 8.44 -6.23
N VAL A 64 -6.19 7.40 -5.60
CA VAL A 64 -7.61 7.34 -5.22
C VAL A 64 -7.95 8.43 -4.21
N LEU A 65 -7.14 8.61 -3.17
CA LEU A 65 -7.31 9.69 -2.20
C LEU A 65 -7.28 11.07 -2.85
N SER A 66 -6.26 11.34 -3.68
CA SER A 66 -6.14 12.62 -4.38
C SER A 66 -7.36 12.91 -5.27
N ARG A 67 -7.83 11.89 -5.99
CA ARG A 67 -9.00 12.03 -6.87
C ARG A 67 -10.27 12.30 -6.08
N ILE A 68 -10.55 11.52 -5.03
CA ILE A 68 -11.80 11.68 -4.28
C ILE A 68 -11.79 12.95 -3.44
N ASP A 69 -10.62 13.42 -3.01
CA ASP A 69 -10.46 14.73 -2.37
C ASP A 69 -10.85 15.86 -3.33
N PHE A 70 -10.31 15.85 -4.55
CA PHE A 70 -10.69 16.79 -5.61
C PHE A 70 -12.20 16.73 -5.94
N GLU A 71 -12.76 15.52 -6.01
CA GLU A 71 -14.19 15.35 -6.30
C GLU A 71 -15.10 15.89 -5.18
N LEU A 72 -14.63 15.88 -3.93
CA LEU A 72 -15.36 16.42 -2.78
C LEU A 72 -15.23 17.93 -2.62
N THR A 73 -14.11 18.53 -3.06
CA THR A 73 -13.86 19.96 -2.85
C THR A 73 -14.13 20.82 -4.08
N GLU A 74 -13.82 20.33 -5.29
CA GLU A 74 -13.83 21.14 -6.52
C GLU A 74 -14.84 20.63 -7.56
N ALA A 75 -15.13 19.33 -7.61
CA ALA A 75 -15.99 18.80 -8.65
C ALA A 75 -17.47 19.12 -8.38
N ARG A 76 -18.14 19.71 -9.38
CA ARG A 76 -19.60 19.93 -9.38
C ARG A 76 -20.35 18.68 -9.82
N LEU A 77 -20.10 17.56 -9.15
CA LEU A 77 -20.81 16.31 -9.42
C LEU A 77 -22.18 16.28 -8.72
N PRO A 78 -23.18 15.57 -9.28
CA PRO A 78 -24.42 15.26 -8.57
C PRO A 78 -24.13 14.50 -7.26
N SER A 79 -24.88 14.79 -6.21
CA SER A 79 -24.66 14.23 -4.86
C SER A 79 -24.68 12.69 -4.82
N ASP A 80 -25.55 12.05 -5.59
CA ASP A 80 -25.66 10.59 -5.65
C ASP A 80 -24.45 9.95 -6.34
N GLU A 81 -23.84 10.65 -7.29
CA GLU A 81 -22.60 10.20 -7.93
C GLU A 81 -21.41 10.32 -6.97
N VAL A 82 -21.30 11.44 -6.25
CA VAL A 82 -20.26 11.66 -5.22
C VAL A 82 -20.32 10.57 -4.16
N ASP A 83 -21.49 10.32 -3.57
CA ASP A 83 -21.67 9.31 -2.52
C ASP A 83 -21.22 7.92 -2.96
N ARG A 84 -21.58 7.53 -4.18
CA ARG A 84 -21.18 6.24 -4.75
C ARG A 84 -19.68 6.17 -4.99
N ARG A 85 -19.05 7.24 -5.50
CA ARG A 85 -17.59 7.28 -5.71
C ARG A 85 -16.82 7.23 -4.38
N VAL A 86 -17.28 7.95 -3.36
CA VAL A 86 -16.70 7.89 -2.01
C VAL A 86 -16.76 6.47 -1.46
N LYS A 87 -17.92 5.80 -1.54
CA LYS A 87 -18.06 4.40 -1.07
C LYS A 87 -17.11 3.46 -1.80
N THR A 88 -16.99 3.58 -3.12
CA THR A 88 -16.06 2.77 -3.92
C THR A 88 -14.61 3.04 -3.55
N ALA A 89 -14.23 4.31 -3.38
CA ALA A 89 -12.88 4.70 -2.96
C ALA A 89 -12.54 4.10 -1.58
N MET A 90 -13.43 4.24 -0.59
CA MET A 90 -13.21 3.69 0.75
C MET A 90 -13.12 2.17 0.76
N TYR A 91 -13.92 1.49 -0.07
CA TYR A 91 -13.80 0.05 -0.28
C TYR A 91 -12.43 -0.32 -0.86
N PHE A 92 -11.99 0.36 -1.92
CA PHE A 92 -10.69 0.12 -2.54
C PHE A 92 -9.55 0.30 -1.52
N LEU A 93 -9.55 1.42 -0.78
CA LEU A 93 -8.52 1.72 0.22
C LEU A 93 -8.48 0.64 1.32
N SER A 94 -9.64 0.16 1.75
CA SER A 94 -9.73 -0.93 2.74
C SER A 94 -9.23 -2.27 2.19
N ALA A 95 -9.51 -2.58 0.93
CA ALA A 95 -9.02 -3.79 0.28
C ALA A 95 -7.50 -3.74 0.03
N SER A 96 -7.00 -2.60 -0.44
CA SER A 96 -5.58 -2.31 -0.65
C SER A 96 -4.80 -2.41 0.66
N ALA A 97 -5.34 -1.85 1.74
CA ALA A 97 -4.77 -1.94 3.09
C ALA A 97 -4.52 -3.40 3.53
N ARG A 98 -5.49 -4.30 3.29
CA ARG A 98 -5.34 -5.73 3.62
C ARG A 98 -4.23 -6.38 2.80
N ARG A 99 -4.19 -6.13 1.48
CA ARG A 99 -3.13 -6.66 0.62
C ARG A 99 -1.75 -6.18 1.05
N ILE A 100 -1.60 -4.90 1.38
CA ILE A 100 -0.35 -4.37 1.94
C ILE A 100 0.03 -5.09 3.24
N ASP A 101 -0.92 -5.33 4.13
CA ASP A 101 -0.65 -6.02 5.39
C ASP A 101 -0.20 -7.47 5.17
N ASP A 102 -0.81 -8.17 4.22
CA ASP A 102 -0.44 -9.53 3.85
C ASP A 102 0.97 -9.59 3.22
N GLU A 103 1.29 -8.69 2.28
CA GLU A 103 2.62 -8.60 1.66
C GLU A 103 3.72 -8.29 2.68
N LEU A 104 3.49 -7.29 3.54
CA LEU A 104 4.45 -6.90 4.57
C LEU A 104 4.65 -8.00 5.62
N LYS A 105 3.60 -8.76 5.95
CA LYS A 105 3.72 -9.95 6.80
C LYS A 105 4.51 -11.05 6.08
N GLY A 106 4.27 -11.22 4.78
CA GLY A 106 4.96 -12.16 3.90
C GLY A 106 6.47 -11.99 3.89
N LEU A 107 7.01 -10.80 4.17
CA LEU A 107 8.47 -10.58 4.28
C LEU A 107 9.14 -11.35 5.44
N ASN A 108 8.37 -11.81 6.43
CA ASN A 108 8.93 -12.55 7.59
C ASN A 108 8.23 -13.89 7.84
N SER A 109 7.05 -14.11 7.25
CA SER A 109 6.24 -15.31 7.42
C SER A 109 5.77 -15.79 6.05
N ASN A 110 6.59 -16.60 5.40
CA ASN A 110 6.34 -17.14 4.06
C ASN A 110 6.84 -18.58 3.92
N ASN A 111 6.53 -19.17 2.76
CA ASN A 111 6.93 -20.52 2.37
C ASN A 111 8.03 -20.51 1.30
N ASP A 112 8.85 -19.45 1.23
CA ASP A 112 9.77 -19.23 0.12
C ASP A 112 10.81 -20.35 -0.02
N ALA A 113 11.24 -20.93 1.10
CA ALA A 113 12.17 -22.06 1.08
C ALA A 113 11.54 -23.28 0.37
N GLN A 114 10.26 -23.57 0.65
CA GLN A 114 9.53 -24.66 0.04
C GLN A 114 9.27 -24.37 -1.45
N LEU A 115 8.92 -23.13 -1.80
CA LEU A 115 8.74 -22.71 -3.18
C LEU A 115 10.04 -22.87 -4.00
N ARG A 116 11.18 -22.44 -3.45
CA ARG A 116 12.48 -22.59 -4.11
C ARG A 116 12.85 -24.06 -4.32
N ALA A 117 12.68 -24.91 -3.30
CA ALA A 117 12.94 -26.35 -3.41
C ALA A 117 12.10 -27.00 -4.51
N ALA A 118 10.80 -26.69 -4.56
CA ALA A 118 9.89 -27.20 -5.58
C ALA A 118 10.28 -26.76 -7.01
N GLY A 119 10.80 -25.54 -7.17
CA GLY A 119 11.26 -25.01 -8.45
C GLY A 119 12.59 -25.59 -8.94
N THR A 120 13.44 -26.09 -8.04
CA THR A 120 14.76 -26.63 -8.38
C THR A 120 14.82 -28.16 -8.51
N GLY A 121 13.75 -28.88 -8.18
CA GLY A 121 13.65 -30.32 -8.41
C GLY A 121 14.58 -31.21 -7.57
N LEU A 122 15.03 -30.72 -6.40
CA LEU A 122 15.82 -31.47 -5.40
C LEU A 122 15.12 -31.44 -4.04
#